data_AF-A0A1G3QZ88-F1
#
_entry.id   AF-A0A1G3QZ88-F1
#
_cell.length_a   1.000
_cell.length_b   1.000
_cell.length_c   1.000
_cell.angle_alpha   90.00
_cell.angle_beta   90.00
_cell.angle_gamma   90.00
#
_symmetry.space_group_name_H-M   'P 1'
#
loop_
_entity.id
_entity.type
_entity.pdbx_description
1 polymer ?
#
loop_
_entity_poly.entity_id
_entity_poly.type
_entity_poly.pdbx_seq_one_letter_code
_entity_poly.pdbx_strand_id
1 'polypeptide(L)'
;MTFIVVAVIAFHIALITRKYRSGFSAVAAIAFLGLITTGVLSWGVFVADTEGRIIFFYGSIGREVFYTLMAGWYSLDILSSVKIIRNHIEYREFNKRNKT
;
A
#
# COMPACT_ATOMS: atom_id res chain seq x y z
N MET A 1 14.47 5.05 8.31
CA MET A 1 13.83 3.87 7.67
C MET A 1 12.57 3.42 8.40
N THR A 2 12.63 3.13 9.71
CA THR A 2 11.50 2.61 10.50
C THR A 2 10.26 3.50 10.50
N PHE A 3 10.43 4.81 10.64
CA PHE A 3 9.32 5.77 10.61
C PHE A 3 8.56 5.79 9.27
N ILE A 4 9.27 5.67 8.14
CA ILE A 4 8.67 5.65 6.80
C ILE A 4 7.82 4.39 6.63
N VAL A 5 8.34 3.23 7.03
CA VAL A 5 7.61 1.96 6.95
C VAL A 5 6.33 2.00 7.79
N VAL A 6 6.42 2.49 9.03
CA VAL A 6 5.26 2.65 9.91
C VAL A 6 4.23 3.62 9.32
N ALA A 7 4.66 4.74 8.74
CA ALA A 7 3.77 5.69 8.09
C ALA A 7 3.05 5.06 6.87
N VAL A 8 3.74 4.24 6.08
CA VAL A 8 3.13 3.54 4.93
C VAL A 8 2.14 2.48 5.37
N ILE A 9 2.42 1.76 6.46
CA ILE A 9 1.48 0.80 7.06
C ILE A 9 0.23 1.52 7.56
N ALA A 10 0.39 2.62 8.29
CA ALA A 10 -0.74 3.43 8.75
C ALA A 10 -1.55 3.99 7.56
N PHE A 11 -0.89 4.41 6.49
CA PHE A 11 -1.53 4.84 5.25
C PHE A 11 -2.32 3.71 4.58
N HIS A 12 -1.77 2.50 4.50
CA HIS A 12 -2.47 1.32 4.00
C HIS A 12 -3.74 1.03 4.81
N ILE A 13 -3.63 1.04 6.14
CA ILE A 13 -4.77 0.82 7.05
C ILE A 13 -5.84 1.90 6.82
N ALA A 14 -5.44 3.16 6.70
CA ALA A 14 -6.36 4.27 6.44
C ALA A 14 -7.08 4.12 5.09
N LEU A 15 -6.39 3.68 4.03
CA LEU A 15 -7.01 3.43 2.73
C LEU A 15 -8.02 2.26 2.80
N ILE A 16 -7.67 1.14 3.41
CA ILE A 16 -8.57 -0.04 3.44
C ILE A 16 -9.80 0.14 4.35
N THR A 17 -9.75 1.06 5.32
CA THR A 17 -10.85 1.33 6.25
C THR A 17 -11.77 2.45 5.75
N ARG A 18 -11.35 3.23 4.75
CA ARG A 18 -12.14 4.33 4.21
C ARG A 18 -13.30 3.80 3.36
N LYS A 19 -14.45 4.47 3.47
CA LYS A 19 -15.60 4.27 2.57
C LYS A 19 -15.45 5.14 1.33
N TYR A 20 -15.42 4.53 0.15
CA TYR A 20 -15.23 5.22 -1.12
C TYR A 20 -16.57 5.53 -1.78
N ARG A 21 -16.99 6.80 -1.72
CA ARG A 21 -18.29 7.23 -2.25
C ARG A 21 -18.33 7.35 -3.77
N SER A 22 -17.19 7.58 -4.41
CA SER A 22 -17.05 7.75 -5.86
C SER A 22 -16.04 6.76 -6.42
N GLY A 23 -16.31 6.22 -7.61
CA GLY A 23 -15.36 5.36 -8.32
C GLY A 23 -14.03 6.08 -8.57
N PHE A 24 -14.07 7.39 -8.84
CA PHE A 24 -12.86 8.22 -8.95
C PHE A 24 -12.02 8.20 -7.67
N SER A 25 -12.66 8.27 -6.49
CA SER A 25 -11.95 8.23 -5.21
C SER A 25 -11.30 6.86 -4.93
N ALA A 26 -11.92 5.77 -5.40
CA ALA A 26 -11.36 4.43 -5.28
C ALA A 26 -10.15 4.26 -6.21
N VAL A 27 -10.26 4.70 -7.46
CA VAL A 27 -9.16 4.66 -8.44
C VAL A 27 -7.99 5.54 -7.98
N ALA A 28 -8.26 6.76 -7.52
CA ALA A 28 -7.23 7.65 -6.99
C ALA A 28 -6.50 7.02 -5.80
N ALA A 29 -7.23 6.38 -4.88
CA ALA A 29 -6.62 5.70 -3.74
C ALA A 29 -5.69 4.54 -4.16
N ILE A 30 -6.08 3.75 -5.15
CA ILE A 30 -5.24 2.67 -5.70
C ILE A 30 -4.00 3.26 -6.38
N ALA A 31 -4.15 4.34 -7.14
CA ALA A 31 -3.01 5.02 -7.76
C ALA A 31 -2.03 5.58 -6.71
N PHE A 32 -2.55 6.23 -5.65
CA PHE A 32 -1.73 6.74 -4.55
C PHE A 32 -1.02 5.62 -3.79
N LEU A 33 -1.68 4.50 -3.55
CA LEU A 33 -1.10 3.30 -2.95
C LEU A 33 0.12 2.84 -3.76
N GLY A 34 -0.06 2.62 -5.06
CA GLY A 34 1.02 2.17 -5.95
C GLY A 34 2.18 3.17 -6.05
N LEU A 35 1.90 4.48 -6.10
CA LEU A 35 2.94 5.52 -6.14
C LEU A 35 3.76 5.57 -4.86
N ILE A 36 3.11 5.49 -3.70
CA ILE A 36 3.81 5.52 -2.40
C ILE A 36 4.64 4.25 -2.22
N THR A 37 4.05 3.07 -2.47
CA THR A 37 4.78 1.80 -2.38
C THR A 37 5.98 1.80 -3.31
N THR A 38 5.79 2.18 -4.58
CA THR A 38 6.89 2.24 -5.55
C THR A 38 7.97 3.24 -5.12
N GLY A 39 7.60 4.44 -4.66
CA GLY A 39 8.57 5.43 -4.18
C GLY A 39 9.40 4.93 -3.00
N VAL A 40 8.76 4.29 -2.02
CA VAL A 40 9.42 3.76 -0.82
C VAL A 40 10.33 2.57 -1.17
N LEU A 41 9.87 1.67 -2.03
CA LEU A 41 10.66 0.52 -2.45
C LEU A 41 11.83 0.93 -3.36
N SER A 42 11.63 1.85 -4.30
CA SER A 42 12.71 2.38 -5.14
C SER A 42 13.78 3.09 -4.31
N TRP A 43 13.37 3.85 -3.29
CA TRP A 43 14.33 4.41 -2.33
C TRP A 43 15.08 3.32 -1.57
N GLY A 44 14.40 2.26 -1.14
CA GLY A 44 15.03 1.10 -0.51
C GLY A 44 16.04 0.38 -1.41
N VAL A 45 15.74 0.23 -2.71
CA VAL A 45 16.68 -0.30 -3.71
C VAL A 45 17.90 0.62 -3.84
N PHE A 46 17.69 1.93 -3.96
CA PHE A 46 18.78 2.89 -4.07
C PHE A 46 19.75 2.80 -2.88
N VAL A 47 19.22 2.72 -1.66
CA VAL A 47 20.02 2.54 -0.43
C VAL A 47 20.73 1.18 -0.42
N ALA A 48 20.07 0.12 -0.87
CA ALA A 48 20.68 -1.21 -0.98
C ALA A 48 21.88 -1.20 -1.93
N ASP A 49 21.78 -0.48 -3.05
CA ASP A 49 22.82 -0.39 -4.07
C ASP A 49 23.99 0.50 -3.63
N THR A 50 23.74 1.55 -2.83
CA THR A 50 24.81 2.44 -2.32
C THR A 50 25.52 1.91 -1.08
N GLU A 51 24.79 1.31 -0.14
CA GLU A 51 25.34 0.89 1.16
C GLU A 51 25.57 -0.63 1.27
N GLY A 52 25.13 -1.40 0.27
CA GLY A 52 25.25 -2.87 0.22
C GLY A 52 24.37 -3.62 1.23
N ARG A 53 23.65 -2.89 2.10
CA ARG A 53 22.79 -3.42 3.16
C ARG A 53 21.67 -2.41 3.41
N ILE A 54 20.48 -2.89 3.77
CA ILE A 54 19.36 -2.01 4.13
C ILE A 54 19.13 -2.11 5.63
N ILE A 55 19.15 -0.97 6.32
CA ILE A 55 18.79 -0.93 7.74
C ILE A 55 17.26 -0.94 7.87
N PHE A 56 16.72 -2.06 8.33
CA PHE A 56 15.28 -2.27 8.50
C PHE A 56 14.97 -2.57 9.98
N PHE A 57 14.19 -1.68 10.61
CA PHE A 57 13.93 -1.64 12.06
C PHE A 57 15.19 -1.57 12.94
N TYR A 58 15.74 -2.73 13.31
CA TYR A 58 16.89 -2.89 14.21
C TYR A 58 17.99 -3.80 13.63
N GLY A 59 17.84 -4.25 12.37
CA GLY A 59 18.78 -5.16 11.72
C GLY A 59 19.12 -4.71 10.30
N SER A 60 20.24 -5.21 9.78
CA SER A 60 20.57 -5.08 8.36
C SER A 60 20.00 -6.27 7.60
N ILE A 61 19.14 -6.02 6.63
CA ILE A 61 18.67 -7.05 5.69
C ILE A 61 19.53 -7.02 4.43
N GLY A 62 19.83 -8.22 3.91
CA GLY A 62 20.49 -8.39 2.62
C GLY A 62 19.53 -8.11 1.46
N ARG A 63 20.10 -7.91 0.27
CA ARG A 63 19.39 -7.56 -0.96
C ARG A 63 18.31 -8.58 -1.36
N GLU A 64 18.61 -9.88 -1.25
CA GLU A 64 17.66 -10.96 -1.58
C GLU A 64 16.41 -10.96 -0.67
N VAL A 65 16.63 -10.73 0.63
CA VAL A 65 15.56 -10.62 1.62
C VAL A 65 14.70 -9.39 1.33
N PHE A 66 15.33 -8.28 0.94
CA PHE A 66 14.61 -7.08 0.54
C PHE A 66 13.75 -7.30 -0.70
N TYR A 67 14.24 -7.97 -1.74
CA TYR A 67 13.44 -8.28 -2.92
C TYR A 67 12.26 -9.19 -2.62
N THR A 68 12.42 -10.15 -1.72
CA THR A 68 11.31 -10.98 -1.24
C THR A 68 10.28 -10.14 -0.49
N LEU A 69 10.72 -9.21 0.35
CA LEU A 69 9.85 -8.25 1.03
C LEU A 69 9.11 -7.33 0.04
N MET A 70 9.78 -6.84 -1.01
CA MET A 70 9.14 -6.04 -2.06
C MET A 70 8.00 -6.81 -2.73
N ALA A 71 8.23 -8.08 -3.10
CA ALA A 71 7.21 -8.93 -3.72
C ALA A 71 6.02 -9.15 -2.78
N GLY A 72 6.30 -9.36 -1.48
CA GLY A 72 5.27 -9.45 -0.44
C GLY A 72 4.46 -8.14 -0.31
N TRP A 73 5.13 -6.99 -0.38
CA TRP A 73 4.48 -5.69 -0.30
C TRP A 73 3.56 -5.43 -1.49
N TYR A 74 4.02 -5.68 -2.72
CA TYR A 74 3.16 -5.56 -3.90
C TYR A 74 1.97 -6.52 -3.87
N SER A 75 2.11 -7.70 -3.24
CA SER A 75 0.99 -8.61 -3.02
C SER A 75 -0.06 -8.02 -2.06
N LEU A 76 0.38 -7.33 -1.00
CA LEU A 76 -0.50 -6.60 -0.09
C LEU A 76 -1.18 -5.41 -0.79
N ASP A 77 -0.51 -4.74 -1.72
CA ASP A 77 -1.09 -3.65 -2.51
C ASP A 77 -2.26 -4.14 -3.35
N ILE A 78 -2.12 -5.32 -3.98
CA ILE A 78 -3.18 -5.96 -4.76
C ILE A 78 -4.37 -6.28 -3.87
N LEU A 79 -4.14 -6.91 -2.71
CA LEU A 79 -5.20 -7.24 -1.76
C LEU A 79 -5.92 -5.98 -1.25
N SER A 80 -5.17 -4.92 -0.97
CA SER A 80 -5.70 -3.62 -0.56
C SER A 80 -6.55 -2.99 -1.66
N SER A 81 -6.10 -3.07 -2.91
CA SER A 81 -6.84 -2.57 -4.08
C SER A 81 -8.16 -3.32 -4.27
N VAL A 82 -8.16 -4.64 -4.17
CA VAL A 82 -9.38 -5.46 -4.20
C VAL A 82 -10.35 -5.04 -3.09
N LYS A 83 -9.85 -4.83 -1.88
CA LYS A 83 -10.68 -4.39 -0.75
C LYS A 83 -11.26 -2.99 -0.94
N ILE A 84 -10.48 -2.04 -1.49
CA ILE A 84 -10.96 -0.69 -1.85
C ILE A 84 -12.11 -0.77 -2.86
N ILE A 85 -11.98 -1.61 -3.89
CA ILE A 85 -13.03 -1.83 -4.89
C ILE A 85 -14.28 -2.45 -4.25
N ARG A 86 -14.12 -3.47 -3.40
CA ARG A 86 -15.25 -4.09 -2.68
C ARG A 86 -15.98 -3.09 -1.79
N ASN A 87 -15.25 -2.27 -1.01
CA ASN A 87 -15.84 -1.22 -0.19
C ASN A 87 -16.65 -0.21 -1.03
N HIS A 88 -16.19 0.10 -2.25
CA HIS A 88 -16.93 0.98 -3.17
C HIS A 88 -18.22 0.34 -3.68
N ILE A 89 -18.18 -0.95 -4.05
CA ILE A 89 -19.35 -1.70 -4.50
C ILE A 89 -20.39 -1.80 -3.38
N GLU A 90 -19.96 -2.20 -2.18
CA GLU A 90 -20.83 -2.31 -1.00
C GLU A 90 -21.51 -0.97 -0.66
N TYR A 91 -20.77 0.14 -0.73
CA TYR A 91 -21.33 1.48 -0.54
C TYR A 91 -22.42 1.79 -1.59
N ARG A 92 -22.18 1.45 -2.86
CA ARG A 92 -23.12 1.69 -3.96
C ARG A 92 -24.39 0.84 -3.79
N GLU A 93 -24.25 -0.42 -3.41
CA GLU A 93 -25.38 -1.34 -3.17
C GLU A 93 -26.23 -0.90 -1.98
N PHE A 94 -25.61 -0.54 -0.86
CA PHE A 94 -26.32 -0.03 0.32
C PHE A 94 -27.13 1.23 -0.01
N ASN A 95 -26.53 2.17 -0.75
CA ASN A 95 -27.22 3.40 -1.14
C ASN A 95 -28.31 3.19 -2.20
N LYS A 96 -28.21 2.13 -3.02
CA LYS A 96 -29.30 1.73 -3.93
C LYS A 96 -30.48 1.15 -3.16
N ARG A 97 -30.22 0.23 -2.20
CA ARG A 97 -31.29 -0.40 -1.39
C ARG A 97 -32.09 0.63 -0.59
N ASN A 98 -31.42 1.61 0.02
CA ASN A 98 -32.10 2.68 0.79
C ASN A 98 -32.86 3.71 -0.05
N LYS A 99 -32.77 3.66 -1.39
CA LYS A 99 -33.52 4.56 -2.29
C LYS A 99 -34.78 3.92 -2.89
N THR A 100 -34.99 2.62 -2.64
CA THR A 100 -36.18 1.83 -2.98
C THR A 100 -37.05 1.70 -1.75
#